data_AF-A0A8T3TUQ3-F1
#
_entry.id   AF-A0A8T3TUQ3-F1
#
_cell.length_a   1.000
_cell.length_b   1.000
_cell.length_c   1.000
_cell.angle_alpha   90.00
_cell.angle_beta   90.00
_cell.angle_gamma   90.00
#
_symmetry.space_group_name_H-M   'P 1'
#
loop_
_entity.id
_entity.type
_entity.pdbx_description
1 polymer ?
#
loop_
_entity_poly.entity_id
_entity_poly.type
_entity_poly.pdbx_seq_one_letter_code
_entity_poly.pdbx_strand_id
1 'polypeptide(L)' 'MNILLDCAWCEDEVVFSVDEADDELVCSACNTRMAFAPDPATTFSLLYEPLRAAAA' A
#
# COMPACT_ATOMS: atom_id res chain seq x y z
N MET A 1 -3.69 3.17 -14.87
CA MET A 1 -2.24 3.49 -14.90
C MET A 1 -1.46 2.28 -14.39
N ASN A 2 -0.15 2.12 -14.68
CA ASN A 2 0.66 1.01 -14.16
C ASN A 2 1.91 1.51 -13.43
N ILE A 3 2.34 0.79 -12.40
CA ILE A 3 3.54 1.07 -11.59
C ILE A 3 4.30 -0.23 -11.31
N LEU A 4 5.62 -0.16 -11.17
CA LEU A 4 6.47 -1.30 -10.81
C LEU A 4 6.74 -1.25 -9.29
N LEU A 5 6.44 -2.34 -8.57
CA LEU A 5 6.60 -2.44 -7.12
C LEU A 5 6.96 -3.88 -6.71
N ASP A 6 7.67 -4.03 -5.60
CA ASP A 6 7.84 -5.33 -4.94
C ASP A 6 6.51 -5.81 -4.34
N CYS A 7 6.04 -6.97 -4.80
CA CYS A 7 4.86 -7.59 -4.22
C CYS A 7 5.27 -8.47 -3.03
N ALA A 8 4.82 -8.12 -1.83
CA ALA A 8 5.10 -8.88 -0.61
C ALA A 8 4.64 -10.36 -0.65
N TRP A 9 3.71 -10.72 -1.55
CA TRP A 9 3.24 -12.09 -1.72
C TRP A 9 3.95 -12.85 -2.84
N CYS A 10 4.38 -12.16 -3.90
CA CYS A 10 5.18 -12.78 -4.95
C CYS A 10 6.66 -12.86 -4.55
N GLU A 11 7.07 -12.05 -3.57
CA GLU A 11 8.47 -11.85 -3.18
C GLU A 11 9.34 -11.42 -4.37
N ASP A 12 8.74 -10.67 -5.30
CA ASP A 12 9.36 -10.26 -6.56
C ASP A 12 8.81 -8.92 -7.04
N GLU A 13 9.60 -8.25 -7.88
CA GLU A 13 9.24 -6.96 -8.49
C GLU A 13 8.32 -7.21 -9.68
N VAL A 14 7.08 -6.71 -9.57
CA VAL A 14 6.03 -6.97 -10.54
C VAL A 14 5.27 -5.70 -10.89
N VAL A 15 4.57 -5.73 -12.02
CA VAL A 15 3.70 -4.62 -12.42
C VAL A 15 2.42 -4.67 -11.59
N PHE A 16 2.03 -3.52 -11.05
CA PHE A 16 0.72 -3.28 -10.46
C PHE A 16 -0.10 -2.36 -11.35
N SER A 17 -1.38 -2.68 -11.50
CA SER A 17 -2.36 -1.80 -12.11
C SER A 17 -3.00 -0.92 -11.03
N VAL A 18 -3.09 0.38 -11.31
CA VAL A 18 -3.77 1.36 -10.45
C VAL A 18 -5.24 1.39 -10.87
N ASP A 19 -6.12 1.07 -9.93
CA ASP A 19 -7.55 1.32 -10.01
C ASP A 19 -7.86 2.64 -9.30
N GLU A 20 -8.05 3.70 -10.08
CA GLU A 20 -8.29 5.05 -9.58
C GLU A 20 -9.72 5.25 -9.06
N ALA A 21 -10.66 4.35 -9.38
CA ALA A 21 -12.03 4.46 -8.90
C ALA A 21 -12.12 4.02 -7.43
N ASP A 22 -11.32 3.02 -7.07
CA ASP A 22 -11.32 2.39 -5.74
C ASP A 22 -10.05 2.72 -4.93
N ASP A 23 -9.14 3.55 -5.47
CA ASP A 23 -7.82 3.84 -4.91
C ASP A 23 -7.04 2.56 -4.55
N GLU A 24 -7.08 1.56 -5.43
CA GLU A 24 -6.44 0.26 -5.24
C GLU A 24 -5.25 0.04 -6.19
N LEU A 25 -4.30 -0.75 -5.72
CA LEU A 25 -3.22 -1.35 -6.50
C LEU A 25 -3.47 -2.84 -6.61
N VAL A 26 -3.50 -3.34 -7.85
CA VAL A 26 -3.72 -4.75 -8.16
C VAL A 26 -2.45 -5.35 -8.75
N CYS A 27 -1.89 -6.36 -8.07
CA CYS A 27 -0.73 -7.08 -8.56
C CYS A 27 -1.08 -7.87 -9.83
N SER A 28 -0.35 -7.66 -10.93
CA SER A 28 -0.62 -8.38 -12.19
C SER A 28 -0.31 -9.88 -12.13
N ALA A 29 0.53 -10.34 -11.20
CA ALA A 29 0.94 -11.74 -11.10
C ALA A 29 0.01 -12.57 -10.20
N CYS A 30 -0.29 -12.10 -8.99
CA CYS A 30 -1.08 -12.85 -8.00
C CYS A 30 -2.46 -12.25 -7.74
N ASN A 31 -2.79 -11.12 -8.36
CA ASN A 31 -4.08 -10.45 -8.24
C ASN A 31 -4.46 -9.99 -6.82
N THR A 32 -3.46 -9.92 -5.93
CA THR A 32 -3.59 -9.26 -4.63
C THR A 32 -3.96 -7.80 -4.83
N ARG A 33 -4.82 -7.29 -3.94
CA ARG A 33 -5.26 -5.89 -3.91
C ARG A 33 -4.74 -5.23 -2.66
N MET A 34 -4.23 -4.02 -2.79
CA MET A 34 -3.77 -3.19 -1.68
C MET A 34 -4.19 -1.75 -1.90
N ALA A 35 -4.41 -0.99 -0.83
CA ALA A 35 -4.73 0.42 -0.96
C ALA A 35 -3.54 1.18 -1.60
N PHE A 36 -3.81 1.98 -2.64
CA PHE A 36 -2.82 2.85 -3.28
C PHE A 36 -2.29 3.90 -2.31
N ALA A 37 -3.18 4.45 -1.48
CA ALA A 37 -2.85 5.26 -0.32
C ALA A 37 -3.70 4.81 0.88
N PRO A 38 -3.11 4.70 2.08
CA PRO A 38 -3.90 4.47 3.29
C PRO A 38 -4.86 5.63 3.51
N ASP A 39 -6.04 5.37 4.07
CA ASP A 39 -7.00 6.42 4.38
C ASP A 39 -6.37 7.47 5.34
N PRO A 40 -6.89 8.70 5.38
CA PRO A 40 -6.30 9.77 6.18
C PRO A 40 -6.18 9.44 7.67
N ALA A 41 -7.08 8.63 8.25
CA ALA A 41 -7.00 8.23 9.64
C ALA A 41 -5.87 7.21 9.85
N THR A 42 -5.77 6.20 8.99
CA THR A 42 -4.64 5.24 9.02
C THR A 42 -3.30 5.95 8.79
N THR A 43 -3.24 6.90 7.86
CA THR A 43 -2.05 7.73 7.62
C THR A 43 -1.69 8.54 8.87
N PHE A 44 -2.67 9.18 9.52
CA PHE A 44 -2.45 9.93 10.75
C PHE A 44 -1.93 9.01 11.88
N SER A 45 -2.56 7.85 12.08
CA SER A 45 -2.13 6.85 13.05
C SER A 45 -0.68 6.43 12.83
N LEU A 46 -0.29 6.08 11.60
CA LEU A 46 1.07 5.66 11.27
C LEU A 46 2.11 6.76 11.45
N LEU A 47 1.76 8.03 11.24
CA LEU A 47 2.73 9.13 11.33
C LEU A 47 2.85 9.69 12.75
N TYR A 48 1.76 9.71 13.52
CA TYR A 48 1.70 10.45 14.79
C TYR A 48 1.53 9.58 16.03
N GLU A 49 1.00 8.35 15.91
CA GLU A 49 0.86 7.44 17.06
C GLU A 49 2.12 6.63 17.41
N PRO A 50 2.99 6.14 16.50
CA PRO A 50 4.19 5.40 16.90
C PRO A 50 5.22 6.27 17.64
N LEU A 51 5.20 7.59 17.43
CA LEU A 51 5.98 8.56 18.19
C LEU A 51 5.65 8.55 19.70
N ARG A 52 4.48 8.05 20.07
CA ARG A 52 4.02 8.01 21.47
C ARG A 52 4.54 6.79 22.24
N ALA A 53 4.95 5.73 21.55
CA ALA A 53 5.51 4.52 22.18
C ALA A 53 7.03 4.62 22.44
N ALA A 54 7.74 5.48 21.71
CA ALA A 54 9.19 5.71 21.91
C ALA A 54 9.53 6.78 22.94
N ALA A 55 8.52 7.43 23.54
CA ALA A 55 8.67 8.53 24.51
C ALA A 55 8.30 8.12 25.95
N ALA A 56 8.19 6.83 26.24
CA ALA A 56 7.87 6.29 27.57
C ALA A 56 9.09 5.58 28.20
#